data_AF-A0A971UJS3-F1
#
_entry.id   AF-A0A971UJS3-F1
#
_cell.length_a   1.000
_cell.length_b   1.000
_cell.length_c   1.000
_cell.angle_alpha   90.00
_cell.angle_beta   90.00
_cell.angle_gamma   90.00
#
_symmetry.space_group_name_H-M   'P 1'
#
loop_
_entity.id
_entity.type
_entity.pdbx_description
1 polymer ?
#
loop_
_entity_poly.entity_id
_entity_poly.type
_entity_poly.pdbx_seq_one_letter_code
_entity_poly.pdbx_strand_id
1 'polypeptide(L)'
;MALRAVGCAVILQAADRLPSPIPAQEILGIIHQTDDPFLNDAVTTVLRGHAFISLYINPRYMNDRRYAMLAQLISWSRHHAALLTAPNTLPLRPATWLRDGTPWLSHTAPMPREPYGYAHWGSDQGLVLLRNPWVEKQSYTLTVDPAWQRPVHAVSVYPEPRVYGDGLSGGDSVTIALAPYETLVLSFAPGAAPAGLPRATDAVGTALIAAVTPAKTTMQRVVFEPIEEPLGADYTSLAPPSGTAIEIRTDFTLTPPAGNTRVRVLALLEGKSVPDACGTLTVDGQQVSWQSNRSDAGFVATGAPVPEYWHFLEAAVPESGTDVSLQLTAQDPEATASIWLVADKPGQDTASLPACLPAPERVSLDSVCVLPPTPLTDVSAETRQAAPIEKIDGVFLDTLEPVHSKQEWGTLQKNRSVWEKELTIGGQCFRRGLGTHANGEIVYNLEGAYRRFLAWAGPDMATYGSLGFTVIVDGQKRWESGKMVRGDAPRQIDVDITGAKELRLVVDDSGNGIAGDHANWANAQLLR
;
A
#
# COMPACT_ATOMS: atom_id res chain seq x y z
N MET A 1 1.34 3.39 2.71
CA MET A 1 2.57 3.58 3.53
C MET A 1 3.84 3.05 2.85
N ALA A 2 3.87 1.83 2.28
CA ALA A 2 5.08 1.25 1.68
C ALA A 2 5.64 2.02 0.46
N LEU A 3 4.80 2.38 -0.53
CA LEU A 3 5.23 3.12 -1.74
C LEU A 3 5.88 4.49 -1.44
N ARG A 4 5.53 5.15 -0.34
CA ARG A 4 6.04 6.50 0.00
C ARG A 4 7.37 6.45 0.78
N ALA A 5 7.65 5.36 1.48
CA ALA A 5 8.94 5.13 2.13
C ALA A 5 10.09 5.05 1.12
N VAL A 6 9.80 4.58 -0.10
CA VAL A 6 10.74 4.46 -1.24
C VAL A 6 11.29 5.84 -1.65
N GLY A 7 10.43 6.85 -1.79
CA GLY A 7 10.85 8.17 -2.28
C GLY A 7 11.86 8.88 -1.38
N CYS A 8 11.64 8.85 -0.06
CA CYS A 8 12.51 9.53 0.92
C CYS A 8 13.92 8.90 1.00
N ALA A 9 14.00 7.58 0.88
CA ALA A 9 15.26 6.84 0.99
C ALA A 9 16.11 6.92 -0.30
N VAL A 10 15.49 6.96 -1.49
CA VAL A 10 16.19 7.22 -2.76
C VAL A 10 16.88 8.59 -2.75
N ILE A 11 16.20 9.60 -2.21
CA ILE A 11 16.74 10.96 -2.05
C ILE A 11 17.94 10.98 -1.10
N LEU A 12 17.84 10.29 0.03
CA LEU A 12 18.93 10.18 1.02
C LEU A 12 20.19 9.51 0.43
N GLN A 13 20.01 8.56 -0.48
CA GLN A 13 21.13 7.90 -1.18
C GLN A 13 21.81 8.82 -2.21
N ALA A 14 21.09 9.78 -2.77
CA ALA A 14 21.62 10.74 -3.75
C ALA A 14 22.26 11.99 -3.12
N ALA A 15 21.87 12.36 -1.90
CA ALA A 15 22.24 13.62 -1.25
C ALA A 15 23.77 13.85 -1.13
N ASP A 16 24.56 12.80 -0.96
CA ASP A 16 26.03 12.88 -0.83
C ASP A 16 26.78 12.95 -2.18
N ARG A 17 26.11 12.54 -3.26
CA ARG A 17 26.75 12.43 -4.58
C ARG A 17 26.71 13.73 -5.36
N LEU A 18 25.93 14.71 -4.88
CA LEU A 18 25.86 16.02 -5.48
C LEU A 18 26.92 16.93 -4.86
N PRO A 19 27.71 17.65 -5.66
CA PRO A 19 28.72 18.59 -5.15
C PRO A 19 28.10 19.84 -4.49
N SER A 20 26.78 19.97 -4.52
CA SER A 20 26.01 21.05 -3.91
C SER A 20 25.58 20.66 -2.49
N PRO A 21 25.65 21.58 -1.51
CA PRO A 21 25.16 21.31 -0.15
C PRO A 21 23.65 20.98 -0.18
N ILE A 22 23.19 20.13 0.75
CA ILE A 22 21.80 19.64 0.82
C ILE A 22 20.76 20.79 0.76
N PRO A 23 20.96 21.95 1.42
CA PRO A 23 20.06 23.09 1.30
C PRO A 23 19.84 23.62 -0.12
N ALA A 24 20.80 23.42 -1.03
CA ALA A 24 20.75 23.90 -2.42
C ALA A 24 20.34 22.81 -3.43
N GLN A 25 20.04 21.59 -2.98
CA GLN A 25 19.55 20.52 -3.84
C GLN A 25 18.03 20.66 -4.03
N GLU A 26 17.57 20.83 -5.27
CA GLU A 26 16.13 20.77 -5.56
C GLU A 26 15.69 19.31 -5.61
N ILE A 27 14.83 18.94 -4.67
CA ILE A 27 14.31 17.58 -4.52
C ILE A 27 12.78 17.67 -4.37
N LEU A 28 12.05 16.63 -4.79
CA LEU A 28 10.59 16.53 -4.67
C LEU A 28 10.08 17.09 -3.32
N GLY A 29 9.24 18.12 -3.40
CA GLY A 29 8.68 18.82 -2.24
C GLY A 29 7.52 18.07 -1.58
N ILE A 30 6.59 18.80 -0.97
CA ILE A 30 5.40 18.21 -0.34
C ILE A 30 4.36 17.95 -1.43
N ILE A 31 4.09 16.68 -1.71
CA ILE A 31 3.14 16.24 -2.73
C ILE A 31 2.00 15.50 -2.03
N HIS A 32 0.78 16.02 -2.14
CA HIS A 32 -0.41 15.42 -1.56
C HIS A 32 -1.55 15.36 -2.57
N GLN A 33 -1.79 14.17 -3.11
CA GLN A 33 -2.70 13.92 -4.23
C GLN A 33 -3.72 12.81 -3.97
N THR A 34 -3.81 12.31 -2.73
CA THR A 34 -4.72 11.23 -2.32
C THR A 34 -5.34 11.56 -0.97
N ASP A 35 -6.30 10.78 -0.49
CA ASP A 35 -6.90 10.95 0.84
C ASP A 35 -6.05 10.37 1.99
N ASP A 36 -4.93 9.72 1.69
CA ASP A 36 -3.99 9.17 2.67
C ASP A 36 -3.49 10.21 3.69
N PRO A 37 -3.05 9.80 4.90
CA PRO A 37 -2.29 10.65 5.80
C PRO A 37 -1.06 11.26 5.10
N PHE A 38 -0.83 12.56 5.28
CA PHE A 38 0.25 13.27 4.56
C PHE A 38 1.30 13.90 5.48
N LEU A 39 1.01 14.11 6.76
CA LEU A 39 1.89 14.93 7.60
C LEU A 39 3.26 14.27 7.84
N ASN A 40 3.31 12.94 7.99
CA ASN A 40 4.58 12.23 8.10
C ASN A 40 5.51 12.52 6.91
N ASP A 41 4.96 12.54 5.69
CA ASP A 41 5.72 12.83 4.47
C ASP A 41 6.16 14.30 4.44
N ALA A 42 5.26 15.21 4.82
CA ALA A 42 5.54 16.65 4.87
C ALA A 42 6.63 16.99 5.90
N VAL A 43 6.55 16.44 7.11
CA VAL A 43 7.57 16.56 8.17
C VAL A 43 8.90 16.00 7.69
N THR A 44 8.87 14.82 7.06
CA THR A 44 10.08 14.21 6.49
C THR A 44 10.72 15.15 5.47
N THR A 45 9.94 15.70 4.52
CA THR A 45 10.43 16.64 3.51
C THR A 45 11.04 17.90 4.11
N VAL A 46 10.43 18.50 5.13
CA VAL A 46 10.98 19.70 5.81
C VAL A 46 12.32 19.38 6.48
N LEU A 47 12.40 18.25 7.18
CA LEU A 47 13.57 17.86 7.96
C LEU A 47 14.71 17.26 7.11
N ARG A 48 14.54 17.13 5.79
CA ARG A 48 15.67 16.89 4.89
C ARG A 48 16.61 18.09 4.75
N GLY A 49 16.18 19.29 5.15
CA GLY A 49 17.01 20.50 5.19
C GLY A 49 17.21 21.15 3.81
N HIS A 50 16.20 21.89 3.33
CA HIS A 50 16.21 22.52 2.00
C HIS A 50 15.90 24.01 2.10
N ALA A 51 16.55 24.84 1.28
CA ALA A 51 16.27 26.28 1.21
C ALA A 51 14.95 26.59 0.50
N PHE A 52 14.44 25.64 -0.28
CA PHE A 52 13.20 25.75 -1.04
C PHE A 52 12.38 24.46 -0.89
N ILE A 53 11.06 24.61 -0.69
CA ILE A 53 10.10 23.50 -0.60
C ILE A 53 8.95 23.81 -1.55
N SER A 54 8.81 22.97 -2.59
CA SER A 54 7.65 23.02 -3.49
C SER A 54 6.42 22.36 -2.84
N LEU A 55 5.23 22.88 -3.13
CA LEU A 55 3.95 22.37 -2.64
C LEU A 55 3.06 21.96 -3.81
N TYR A 56 2.68 20.69 -3.85
CA TYR A 56 1.74 20.13 -4.82
C TYR A 56 0.56 19.51 -4.07
N ILE A 57 -0.35 20.37 -3.62
CA ILE A 57 -1.48 20.00 -2.77
C ILE A 57 -2.76 19.97 -3.60
N ASN A 58 -3.49 18.85 -3.57
CA ASN A 58 -4.83 18.76 -4.15
C ASN A 58 -5.90 19.13 -3.12
N PRO A 59 -6.63 20.26 -3.28
CA PRO A 59 -7.63 20.70 -2.31
C PRO A 59 -8.74 19.68 -2.05
N ARG A 60 -9.03 18.78 -2.98
CA ARG A 60 -10.03 17.70 -2.81
C ARG A 60 -9.77 16.83 -1.59
N TYR A 61 -8.49 16.64 -1.24
CA TYR A 61 -8.07 15.77 -0.13
C TYR A 61 -7.59 16.54 1.09
N MET A 62 -7.86 17.83 1.14
CA MET A 62 -7.56 18.68 2.28
C MET A 62 -8.85 19.00 3.04
N ASN A 63 -8.72 19.12 4.36
CA ASN A 63 -9.76 19.60 5.25
C ASN A 63 -9.16 20.63 6.22
N ASP A 64 -9.99 21.27 7.04
CA ASP A 64 -9.54 22.32 7.96
C ASP A 64 -8.39 21.86 8.86
N ARG A 65 -8.45 20.62 9.36
CA ARG A 65 -7.39 20.04 10.18
C ARG A 65 -6.08 19.92 9.39
N ARG A 66 -6.11 19.38 8.16
CA ARG A 66 -4.92 19.22 7.31
C ARG A 66 -4.32 20.57 6.90
N TYR A 67 -5.14 21.57 6.61
CA TYR A 67 -4.67 22.93 6.35
C TYR A 67 -4.02 23.54 7.60
N ALA A 68 -4.61 23.35 8.78
CA ALA A 68 -4.02 23.80 10.03
C ALA A 68 -2.67 23.11 10.32
N MET A 69 -2.59 21.79 10.11
CA MET A 69 -1.35 21.02 10.24
C MET A 69 -0.26 21.54 9.29
N LEU A 70 -0.60 21.80 8.01
CA LEU A 70 0.34 22.36 7.04
C LEU A 70 0.81 23.77 7.45
N ALA A 71 -0.10 24.63 7.88
CA ALA A 71 0.24 25.98 8.33
C ALA A 71 1.15 25.99 9.56
N GLN A 72 0.89 25.09 10.52
CA GLN A 72 1.74 24.90 11.70
C GLN A 72 3.13 24.37 11.30
N LEU A 73 3.20 23.38 10.41
CA LEU A 73 4.47 22.86 9.89
C LEU A 73 5.30 23.94 9.19
N ILE A 74 4.66 24.78 8.35
CA ILE A 74 5.35 25.90 7.67
C ILE A 74 5.82 26.94 8.68
N SER A 75 5.02 27.26 9.70
CA SER A 75 5.42 28.20 10.74
C SER A 75 6.59 27.67 11.55
N TRP A 76 6.54 26.38 11.92
CA TRP A 76 7.60 25.66 12.60
C TRP A 76 8.88 25.62 11.77
N SER A 77 8.79 25.34 10.47
CA SER A 77 9.97 25.26 9.59
C SER A 77 10.64 26.62 9.44
N ARG A 78 9.86 27.71 9.33
CA ARG A 78 10.40 29.08 9.31
C ARG A 78 11.10 29.44 10.60
N HIS A 79 10.57 29.04 11.74
CA HIS A 79 11.20 29.27 13.04
C HIS A 79 12.56 28.54 13.16
N HIS A 80 12.66 27.34 12.58
CA HIS A 80 13.87 26.51 12.60
C HIS A 80 14.75 26.64 11.36
N ALA A 81 14.47 27.60 10.46
CA ALA A 81 15.12 27.69 9.16
C ALA A 81 16.64 27.78 9.28
N ALA A 82 17.16 28.55 10.24
CA ALA A 82 18.60 28.69 10.45
C ALA A 82 19.30 27.35 10.73
N LEU A 83 18.62 26.42 11.42
CA LEU A 83 19.15 25.08 11.71
C LEU A 83 18.96 24.15 10.50
N LEU A 84 17.80 24.21 9.83
CA LEU A 84 17.46 23.35 8.70
C LEU A 84 18.20 23.67 7.40
N THR A 85 18.60 24.93 7.19
CA THR A 85 19.32 25.37 5.98
C THR A 85 20.82 25.55 6.21
N ALA A 86 21.31 25.21 7.41
CA ALA A 86 22.74 25.23 7.70
C ALA A 86 23.47 24.17 6.85
N PRO A 87 24.78 24.36 6.56
CA PRO A 87 25.59 23.33 5.89
C PRO A 87 25.78 22.04 6.71
N ASN A 88 25.16 21.94 7.90
CA ASN A 88 25.36 20.89 8.88
C ASN A 88 24.26 19.81 8.86
N THR A 89 23.45 19.73 7.81
CA THR A 89 22.53 18.60 7.65
C THR A 89 23.33 17.33 7.38
N LEU A 90 23.21 16.35 8.28
CA LEU A 90 23.89 15.07 8.22
C LEU A 90 22.89 13.96 7.92
N PRO A 91 22.96 13.31 6.76
CA PRO A 91 22.19 12.11 6.48
C PRO A 91 22.53 10.98 7.48
N LEU A 92 21.50 10.39 8.09
CA LEU A 92 21.62 9.24 8.98
C LEU A 92 21.23 7.98 8.21
N ARG A 93 22.19 7.07 8.02
CA ARG A 93 22.04 5.85 7.21
C ARG A 93 22.65 4.68 7.95
N PRO A 94 22.03 3.49 7.89
CA PRO A 94 22.63 2.30 8.44
C PRO A 94 23.75 1.79 7.51
N ALA A 95 24.71 1.04 8.07
CA ALA A 95 25.92 0.63 7.37
C ALA A 95 25.65 -0.21 6.11
N THR A 96 24.53 -0.95 6.10
CA THR A 96 24.06 -1.77 4.97
C THR A 96 23.71 -0.95 3.72
N TRP A 97 23.53 0.37 3.85
CA TRP A 97 23.28 1.27 2.72
C TRP A 97 24.57 1.78 2.07
N LEU A 98 25.72 1.42 2.65
CA LEU A 98 27.04 1.84 2.18
C LEU A 98 27.74 0.66 1.48
N ARG A 99 28.47 0.97 0.40
CA ARG A 99 29.48 0.08 -0.18
C ARG A 99 30.81 0.80 -0.15
N ASP A 100 31.81 0.17 0.49
CA ASP A 100 33.14 0.76 0.69
C ASP A 100 33.09 2.16 1.32
N GLY A 101 32.20 2.33 2.32
CA GLY A 101 31.99 3.60 3.02
C GLY A 101 31.24 4.67 2.22
N THR A 102 30.84 4.39 0.98
CA THR A 102 30.12 5.33 0.11
C THR A 102 28.65 4.92 0.00
N PRO A 103 27.68 5.86 0.08
CA PRO A 103 26.28 5.55 -0.17
C PRO A 103 26.11 4.85 -1.50
N TRP A 104 25.44 3.70 -1.49
CA TRP A 104 25.17 2.92 -2.68
C TRP A 104 23.71 3.07 -3.09
N LEU A 105 23.51 3.49 -4.33
CA LEU A 105 22.22 3.65 -4.97
C LEU A 105 22.05 2.51 -5.98
N SER A 106 20.96 1.77 -5.87
CA SER A 106 20.55 0.82 -6.89
C SER A 106 19.10 1.04 -7.27
N HIS A 107 18.89 1.29 -8.55
CA HIS A 107 17.54 1.34 -9.11
C HIS A 107 16.95 -0.06 -9.36
N THR A 108 17.74 -1.12 -9.13
CA THR A 108 17.36 -2.51 -9.38
C THR A 108 17.31 -3.37 -8.13
N ALA A 109 17.66 -2.83 -6.97
CA ALA A 109 17.56 -3.54 -5.70
C ALA A 109 16.34 -3.04 -4.92
N PRO A 110 15.71 -3.91 -4.09
CA PRO A 110 14.71 -3.49 -3.14
C PRO A 110 15.22 -2.37 -2.23
N MET A 111 14.30 -1.53 -1.77
CA MET A 111 14.64 -0.50 -0.81
C MET A 111 14.99 -1.15 0.53
N PRO A 112 16.07 -0.72 1.18
CA PRO A 112 16.40 -1.26 2.48
C PRO A 112 15.32 -0.97 3.52
N ARG A 113 15.16 -1.91 4.45
CA ARG A 113 14.11 -1.90 5.49
C ARG A 113 14.60 -1.39 6.84
N GLU A 114 15.75 -0.74 6.89
CA GLU A 114 16.38 -0.27 8.14
C GLU A 114 16.12 1.22 8.38
N PRO A 115 16.18 1.70 9.63
CA PRO A 115 15.88 3.08 9.92
C PRO A 115 16.92 4.03 9.33
N TYR A 116 16.44 5.18 8.89
CA TYR A 116 17.24 6.23 8.29
C TYR A 116 16.70 7.61 8.65
N GLY A 117 17.44 8.67 8.33
CA GLY A 117 17.01 10.00 8.73
C GLY A 117 18.00 11.12 8.40
N TYR A 118 17.86 12.22 9.14
CA TYR A 118 18.71 13.42 9.01
C TYR A 118 18.91 14.03 10.39
N ALA A 119 20.14 14.45 10.69
CA ALA A 119 20.48 15.21 11.87
C ALA A 119 20.89 16.64 11.51
N HIS A 120 20.50 17.60 12.35
CA HIS A 120 20.86 19.00 12.24
C HIS A 120 21.38 19.45 13.60
N TRP A 121 22.63 19.89 13.66
CA TRP A 121 23.27 20.30 14.90
C TRP A 121 23.64 21.79 14.87
N GLY A 122 23.13 22.53 15.87
CA GLY A 122 23.52 23.89 16.19
C GLY A 122 24.31 23.94 17.51
N SER A 123 24.62 25.13 18.02
CA SER A 123 25.35 25.29 19.29
C SER A 123 24.55 24.88 20.52
N ASP A 124 23.24 25.17 20.51
CA ASP A 124 22.34 25.02 21.67
C ASP A 124 21.03 24.29 21.33
N GLN A 125 20.89 23.80 20.10
CA GLN A 125 19.73 23.03 19.66
C GLN A 125 20.14 22.01 18.59
N GLY A 126 19.62 20.79 18.72
CA GLY A 126 19.74 19.73 17.72
C GLY A 126 18.36 19.23 17.32
N LEU A 127 18.22 18.85 16.05
CA LEU A 127 17.03 18.20 15.51
C LEU A 127 17.43 16.93 14.77
N VAL A 128 16.79 15.81 15.10
CA VAL A 128 17.04 14.54 14.44
C VAL A 128 15.73 13.93 13.97
N LEU A 129 15.59 13.80 12.66
CA LEU A 129 14.54 13.03 12.02
C LEU A 129 15.01 11.57 11.89
N LEU A 130 14.16 10.62 12.27
CA LEU A 130 14.33 9.20 11.98
C LEU A 130 13.02 8.61 11.42
N ARG A 131 13.15 7.70 10.47
CA ARG A 131 12.06 6.96 9.84
C ARG A 131 12.36 5.47 9.97
N ASN A 132 11.44 4.71 10.56
CA ASN A 132 11.43 3.25 10.43
C ASN A 132 10.57 2.86 9.21
N PRO A 133 11.15 2.45 8.07
CA PRO A 133 10.38 2.13 6.87
C PRO A 133 9.69 0.77 6.91
N TRP A 134 9.79 0.02 8.01
CA TRP A 134 9.37 -1.38 8.08
C TRP A 134 8.25 -1.63 9.09
N VAL A 135 7.57 -2.76 8.93
CA VAL A 135 6.45 -3.21 9.78
C VAL A 135 6.92 -3.67 11.16
N GLU A 136 8.19 -4.02 11.31
CA GLU A 136 8.74 -4.40 12.61
C GLU A 136 9.19 -3.18 13.40
N LYS A 137 9.20 -3.33 14.72
CA LYS A 137 9.91 -2.40 15.60
C LYS A 137 11.40 -2.44 15.27
N GLN A 138 12.00 -1.26 15.22
CA GLN A 138 13.42 -1.13 14.96
C GLN A 138 14.05 -0.17 15.96
N SER A 139 15.38 -0.17 15.98
CA SER A 139 16.14 0.81 16.75
C SER A 139 17.24 1.41 15.90
N TYR A 140 17.64 2.62 16.26
CA TYR A 140 18.77 3.31 15.64
C TYR A 140 19.71 3.82 16.72
N THR A 141 20.99 3.49 16.64
CA THR A 141 22.00 4.02 17.55
C THR A 141 22.50 5.36 17.02
N LEU A 142 22.18 6.43 17.73
CA LEU A 142 22.60 7.79 17.39
C LEU A 142 23.73 8.22 18.31
N THR A 143 24.79 8.82 17.73
CA THR A 143 25.84 9.50 18.49
C THR A 143 25.49 10.98 18.63
N VAL A 144 25.47 11.51 19.85
CA VAL A 144 25.26 12.95 20.12
C VAL A 144 26.46 13.73 19.58
N ASP A 145 26.22 14.89 18.97
CA ASP A 145 27.29 15.71 18.40
C ASP A 145 28.42 15.95 19.41
N PRO A 146 29.67 15.50 19.14
CA PRO A 146 30.81 15.69 20.04
C PRO A 146 31.13 17.15 20.36
N ALA A 147 30.65 18.11 19.56
CA ALA A 147 30.82 19.54 19.82
C ALA A 147 30.07 20.02 21.07
N TRP A 148 29.08 19.27 21.55
CA TRP A 148 28.26 19.64 22.69
C TRP A 148 28.96 19.32 24.02
N GLN A 149 29.42 20.36 24.71
CA GLN A 149 30.20 20.25 25.95
C GLN A 149 29.35 20.31 27.23
N ARG A 150 28.02 20.43 27.11
CA ARG A 150 27.10 20.52 28.25
C ARG A 150 26.14 19.32 28.23
N PRO A 151 25.68 18.85 29.41
CA PRO A 151 24.66 17.81 29.46
C PRO A 151 23.38 18.23 28.76
N VAL A 152 22.82 17.33 27.96
CA VAL A 152 21.63 17.56 27.14
C VAL A 152 20.60 16.46 27.31
N HIS A 153 19.35 16.77 27.01
CA HIS A 153 18.28 15.78 26.91
C HIS A 153 17.87 15.56 25.46
N ALA A 154 17.27 14.41 25.20
CA ALA A 154 16.68 14.03 23.93
C ALA A 154 15.20 13.72 24.14
N VAL A 155 14.33 14.53 23.53
CA VAL A 155 12.87 14.40 23.63
C VAL A 155 12.25 14.45 22.26
N SER A 156 11.28 13.59 21.97
CA SER A 156 10.54 13.69 20.73
C SER A 156 9.63 14.92 20.72
N VAL A 157 9.70 15.69 19.64
CA VAL A 157 8.78 16.79 19.33
C VAL A 157 7.74 16.36 18.28
N TYR A 158 7.87 15.13 17.78
CA TYR A 158 6.97 14.42 16.86
C TYR A 158 7.24 12.90 16.94
N PRO A 159 6.23 12.02 16.88
CA PRO A 159 4.80 12.32 16.72
C PRO A 159 4.12 12.73 18.02
N GLU A 160 4.73 12.38 19.17
CA GLU A 160 4.26 12.73 20.52
C GLU A 160 5.48 12.91 21.45
N PRO A 161 5.38 13.75 22.50
CA PRO A 161 6.43 13.92 23.51
C PRO A 161 6.81 12.66 24.29
N ARG A 162 8.08 12.25 24.20
CA ARG A 162 8.67 11.11 24.92
C ARG A 162 10.13 11.38 25.24
N VAL A 163 10.62 10.91 26.38
CA VAL A 163 12.03 11.02 26.76
C VAL A 163 12.81 9.85 26.18
N TYR A 164 13.87 10.14 25.42
CA TYR A 164 14.82 9.17 24.87
C TYR A 164 16.16 9.19 25.61
N GLY A 165 16.52 10.31 26.23
CA GLY A 165 17.69 10.44 27.08
C GLY A 165 17.69 11.73 27.89
N ASP A 166 18.38 11.72 29.02
CA ASP A 166 18.51 12.86 29.93
C ASP A 166 19.94 12.86 30.51
N GLY A 167 20.59 14.03 30.52
CA GLY A 167 21.98 14.17 30.97
C GLY A 167 23.04 13.57 30.03
N LEU A 168 22.76 13.50 28.74
CA LEU A 168 23.68 13.01 27.70
C LEU A 168 24.82 13.99 27.44
N SER A 169 26.01 13.49 27.16
CA SER A 169 27.19 14.27 26.77
C SER A 169 27.46 14.15 25.27
N GLY A 170 28.18 15.12 24.69
CA GLY A 170 28.67 15.01 23.31
C GLY A 170 29.53 13.75 23.12
N GLY A 171 29.27 12.98 22.07
CA GLY A 171 29.91 11.70 21.80
C GLY A 171 29.23 10.48 22.44
N ASP A 172 28.25 10.67 23.32
CA ASP A 172 27.47 9.55 23.86
C ASP A 172 26.63 8.89 22.77
N SER A 173 26.46 7.57 22.90
CA SER A 173 25.56 6.79 22.05
C SER A 173 24.22 6.59 22.73
N VAL A 174 23.14 6.89 22.01
CA VAL A 174 21.75 6.73 22.47
C VAL A 174 21.01 5.80 21.54
N THR A 175 20.38 4.77 22.10
CA THR A 175 19.53 3.86 21.34
C THR A 175 18.12 4.43 21.21
N ILE A 176 17.71 4.74 19.98
CA ILE A 176 16.41 5.29 19.67
C ILE A 176 15.47 4.16 19.23
N ALA A 177 14.47 3.84 20.04
CA ALA A 177 13.42 2.90 19.68
C ALA A 177 12.40 3.55 18.74
N LEU A 178 12.00 2.84 17.68
CA LEU A 178 11.06 3.27 16.67
C LEU A 178 9.93 2.26 16.51
N ALA A 179 8.69 2.74 16.63
CA ALA A 179 7.50 1.95 16.31
C ALA A 179 7.47 1.60 14.80
N PRO A 180 6.68 0.58 14.41
CA PRO A 180 6.49 0.22 13.00
C PRO A 180 6.10 1.42 12.17
N TYR A 181 6.71 1.63 11.01
CA TYR A 181 6.34 2.77 10.16
C TYR A 181 6.32 4.14 10.88
N GLU A 182 7.09 4.33 11.96
CA GLU A 182 7.16 5.60 12.68
C GLU A 182 8.05 6.63 11.96
N THR A 183 7.57 7.87 11.93
CA THR A 183 8.39 9.06 11.67
C THR A 183 8.56 9.76 13.01
N LEU A 184 9.80 9.92 13.45
CA LEU A 184 10.19 10.47 14.74
C LEU A 184 11.02 11.74 14.50
N VAL A 185 10.71 12.82 15.22
CA VAL A 185 11.60 13.99 15.29
C VAL A 185 12.00 14.20 16.74
N LEU A 186 13.28 14.08 17.02
CA LEU A 186 13.90 14.35 18.31
C LEU A 186 14.43 15.78 18.33
N SER A 187 14.17 16.47 19.44
CA SER A 187 14.89 17.68 19.81
C SER A 187 15.93 17.31 20.86
N PHE A 188 17.14 17.79 20.62
CA PHE A 188 18.22 17.83 21.58
C PHE A 188 18.35 19.26 22.09
N ALA A 189 18.45 19.42 23.41
CA ALA A 189 18.64 20.74 24.03
C ALA A 189 19.40 20.64 25.36
N PRO A 190 20.19 21.66 25.74
CA PRO A 190 20.87 21.70 27.03
C PRO A 190 19.93 21.64 28.24
N GLY A 191 20.41 21.03 29.32
CA GLY A 191 19.68 20.93 30.58
C GLY A 191 18.84 19.65 30.70
N ALA A 192 18.05 19.58 31.78
CA ALA A 192 17.26 18.39 32.10
C ALA A 192 16.03 18.25 31.20
N ALA A 193 15.63 17.01 30.95
CA ALA A 193 14.39 16.70 30.25
C ALA A 193 13.18 17.33 30.97
N PRO A 194 12.16 17.81 30.24
CA PRO A 194 10.93 18.29 30.83
C PRO A 194 10.25 17.21 31.69
N ALA A 195 9.79 17.60 32.87
CA ALA A 195 9.15 16.69 33.81
C ALA A 195 7.78 16.18 33.30
N GLY A 196 7.40 14.97 33.75
CA GLY A 196 6.07 14.40 33.47
C GLY A 196 5.91 13.75 32.10
N LEU A 197 6.97 13.73 31.28
CA LEU A 197 6.95 13.02 29.99
C LEU A 197 7.17 11.51 30.18
N PRO A 198 6.46 10.66 29.42
CA PRO A 198 6.70 9.21 29.43
C PRO A 198 8.07 8.90 28.83
N ARG A 199 8.71 7.81 29.28
CA ARG A 199 9.91 7.29 28.60
C ARG A 199 9.51 6.60 27.31
N ALA A 200 10.34 6.73 26.28
CA ALA A 200 10.11 6.08 25.00
C ALA A 200 9.98 4.55 25.14
N THR A 201 10.72 3.94 26.06
CA THR A 201 10.67 2.49 26.37
C THR A 201 9.31 2.01 26.85
N ASP A 202 8.51 2.91 27.42
CA ASP A 202 7.20 2.57 27.99
C ASP A 202 6.08 2.77 26.95
N ALA A 203 6.32 3.62 25.95
CA ALA A 203 5.34 4.04 24.95
C ALA A 203 5.49 3.33 23.60
N VAL A 204 6.70 2.91 23.23
CA VAL A 204 6.96 2.27 21.93
C VAL A 204 6.88 0.77 22.07
N GLY A 205 5.95 0.16 21.33
CA GLY A 205 5.94 -1.28 21.15
C GLY A 205 5.41 -2.09 22.31
N THR A 206 4.60 -1.48 23.17
CA THR A 206 3.99 -2.11 24.36
C THR A 206 2.49 -2.38 24.18
N ALA A 207 1.86 -1.84 23.14
CA ALA A 207 0.41 -1.84 22.96
C ALA A 207 -0.18 -3.23 22.64
N LEU A 208 0.60 -4.15 22.06
CA LEU A 208 0.15 -5.48 21.67
C LEU A 208 0.83 -6.63 22.43
N ILE A 209 1.80 -6.34 23.32
CA ILE A 209 2.65 -7.35 23.98
C ILE A 209 1.86 -8.42 24.76
N ALA A 210 0.69 -8.06 25.32
CA ALA A 210 -0.16 -8.99 26.08
C ALA A 210 -1.42 -9.43 25.31
N ALA A 211 -1.56 -9.04 24.05
CA ALA A 211 -2.84 -9.07 23.36
C ALA A 211 -3.05 -10.29 22.46
N VAL A 212 -2.01 -11.06 22.09
CA VAL A 212 -2.12 -12.09 21.05
C VAL A 212 -1.73 -13.44 21.63
N THR A 213 -2.69 -14.37 21.72
CA THR A 213 -2.39 -15.78 22.01
C THR A 213 -1.72 -16.44 20.81
N PRO A 214 -0.85 -17.46 21.01
CA PRO A 214 -0.04 -18.01 19.92
C PRO A 214 -0.92 -18.43 18.75
N ALA A 215 -0.66 -17.82 17.59
CA ALA A 215 -1.42 -18.11 16.40
C ALA A 215 -1.13 -19.54 15.94
N LYS A 216 -2.17 -20.33 15.72
CA LYS A 216 -2.01 -21.63 15.08
C LYS A 216 -1.99 -21.39 13.57
N THR A 217 -0.80 -21.25 13.00
CA THR A 217 -0.65 -21.14 11.56
C THR A 217 -0.46 -22.52 10.93
N THR A 218 -1.28 -22.85 9.94
CA THR A 218 -1.12 -24.02 9.09
C THR A 218 -0.96 -23.58 7.65
N MET A 219 -0.01 -24.20 6.95
CA MET A 219 0.24 -23.94 5.53
C MET A 219 0.16 -25.24 4.76
N GLN A 220 -0.43 -25.21 3.58
CA GLN A 220 -0.63 -26.37 2.75
C GLN A 220 -0.55 -26.01 1.28
N ARG A 221 0.23 -26.78 0.53
CA ARG A 221 0.25 -26.75 -0.92
C ARG A 221 -0.95 -27.50 -1.46
N VAL A 222 -1.75 -26.83 -2.27
CA VAL A 222 -2.86 -27.43 -2.99
C VAL A 222 -2.46 -27.53 -4.45
N VAL A 223 -2.30 -28.76 -4.94
CA VAL A 223 -2.06 -29.05 -6.35
C VAL A 223 -3.40 -29.41 -6.97
N PHE A 224 -3.86 -28.58 -7.89
CA PHE A 224 -5.10 -28.80 -8.61
C PHE A 224 -4.86 -29.73 -9.79
N GLU A 225 -5.77 -30.68 -9.98
CA GLU A 225 -5.77 -31.50 -11.19
C GLU A 225 -5.87 -30.60 -12.43
N PRO A 226 -5.08 -30.85 -13.50
CA PRO A 226 -5.14 -30.07 -14.71
C PRO A 226 -6.55 -30.07 -15.29
N ILE A 227 -6.98 -28.91 -15.77
CA ILE A 227 -8.19 -28.80 -16.58
C ILE A 227 -7.76 -28.73 -18.03
N GLU A 228 -8.52 -29.38 -18.91
CA GLU A 228 -8.31 -29.26 -20.35
C GLU A 228 -8.52 -27.80 -20.78
N GLU A 229 -7.50 -27.21 -21.41
CA GLU A 229 -7.61 -25.90 -22.04
C GLU A 229 -7.75 -26.05 -23.57
N PRO A 230 -8.53 -25.18 -24.23
CA PRO A 230 -9.23 -24.01 -23.66
C PRO A 230 -10.44 -24.40 -22.79
N LEU A 231 -10.75 -23.55 -21.80
CA LEU A 231 -11.96 -23.74 -20.97
C LEU A 231 -13.21 -23.82 -21.86
N GLY A 232 -14.13 -24.72 -21.51
CA GLY A 232 -15.38 -24.90 -22.23
C GLY A 232 -16.30 -23.68 -22.18
N ALA A 233 -17.41 -23.74 -22.92
CA ALA A 233 -18.33 -22.61 -23.05
C ALA A 233 -19.06 -22.26 -21.75
N ASP A 234 -19.36 -23.25 -20.91
CA ASP A 234 -20.29 -23.16 -19.79
C ASP A 234 -19.62 -23.32 -18.41
N TYR A 235 -18.29 -23.28 -18.36
CA TYR A 235 -17.57 -23.42 -17.10
C TYR A 235 -16.30 -22.58 -17.02
N THR A 236 -15.93 -22.20 -15.80
CA THR A 236 -14.63 -21.58 -15.49
C THR A 236 -13.97 -22.34 -14.36
N SER A 237 -12.68 -22.07 -14.12
CA SER A 237 -11.97 -22.65 -12.99
C SER A 237 -11.46 -21.58 -12.03
N LEU A 238 -11.68 -21.86 -10.75
CA LEU A 238 -11.24 -21.03 -9.64
C LEU A 238 -9.84 -21.44 -9.16
N ALA A 239 -9.22 -22.45 -9.79
CA ALA A 239 -7.82 -22.79 -9.55
C ALA A 239 -6.90 -21.75 -10.22
N PRO A 240 -5.72 -21.46 -9.63
CA PRO A 240 -4.74 -20.59 -10.26
C PRO A 240 -4.25 -21.20 -11.59
N PRO A 241 -3.85 -20.38 -12.58
CA PRO A 241 -3.30 -20.86 -13.85
C PRO A 241 -2.05 -21.75 -13.69
N SER A 242 -1.27 -21.55 -12.63
CA SER A 242 -0.11 -22.40 -12.28
C SER A 242 -0.50 -23.84 -11.91
N GLY A 243 -1.79 -24.11 -11.66
CA GLY A 243 -2.28 -25.37 -11.13
C GLY A 243 -1.91 -25.61 -9.67
N THR A 244 -1.25 -24.66 -8.99
CA THR A 244 -0.81 -24.80 -7.60
C THR A 244 -1.08 -23.52 -6.81
N ALA A 245 -1.65 -23.65 -5.62
CA ALA A 245 -1.77 -22.57 -4.63
C ALA A 245 -1.14 -23.00 -3.30
N ILE A 246 -0.83 -22.02 -2.45
CA ILE A 246 -0.62 -22.25 -1.02
C ILE A 246 -1.82 -21.71 -0.26
N GLU A 247 -2.47 -22.57 0.51
CA GLU A 247 -3.41 -22.15 1.54
C GLU A 247 -2.66 -21.88 2.85
N ILE A 248 -2.88 -20.70 3.41
CA ILE A 248 -2.37 -20.29 4.72
C ILE A 248 -3.59 -20.02 5.59
N ARG A 249 -3.70 -20.73 6.71
CA ARG A 249 -4.71 -20.48 7.73
C ARG A 249 -4.03 -20.07 9.00
N THR A 250 -4.49 -19.00 9.63
CA THR A 250 -4.00 -18.58 10.93
C THR A 250 -5.17 -18.14 11.80
N ASP A 251 -5.20 -18.67 13.02
CA ASP A 251 -6.20 -18.36 14.03
C ASP A 251 -5.50 -17.83 15.27
N PHE A 252 -5.96 -16.71 15.80
CA PHE A 252 -5.46 -16.13 17.04
C PHE A 252 -6.56 -15.38 17.79
N THR A 253 -6.44 -15.31 19.11
CA THR A 253 -7.30 -14.45 19.93
C THR A 253 -6.57 -13.16 20.24
N LEU A 254 -7.30 -12.05 20.08
CA LEU A 254 -6.90 -10.70 20.42
C LEU A 254 -7.58 -10.29 21.72
N THR A 255 -6.81 -9.73 22.66
CA THR A 255 -7.38 -8.90 23.72
C THR A 255 -7.43 -7.46 23.21
N PRO A 256 -8.63 -6.85 23.07
CA PRO A 256 -8.75 -5.50 22.53
C PRO A 256 -7.87 -4.51 23.31
N PRO A 257 -6.98 -3.77 22.64
CA PRO A 257 -6.13 -2.80 23.31
C PRO A 257 -6.96 -1.65 23.85
N ALA A 258 -6.54 -1.08 24.98
CA ALA A 258 -7.24 0.04 25.59
C ALA A 258 -7.16 1.33 24.75
N GLY A 259 -8.10 2.25 25.00
CA GLY A 259 -8.18 3.55 24.33
C GLY A 259 -8.63 3.47 22.87
N ASN A 260 -8.43 4.54 22.11
CA ASN A 260 -8.82 4.61 20.68
C ASN A 260 -7.80 3.91 19.76
N THR A 261 -7.32 2.73 20.19
CA THR A 261 -6.32 1.95 19.46
C THR A 261 -7.01 1.12 18.38
N ARG A 262 -6.55 1.26 17.14
CA ARG A 262 -6.99 0.42 16.03
C ARG A 262 -5.97 -0.68 15.81
N VAL A 263 -6.44 -1.91 15.64
CA VAL A 263 -5.63 -3.06 15.22
C VAL A 263 -5.96 -3.43 13.79
N ARG A 264 -4.94 -3.76 13.00
CA ARG A 264 -5.08 -4.19 11.61
C ARG A 264 -4.30 -5.48 11.38
N VAL A 265 -4.89 -6.39 10.62
CA VAL A 265 -4.21 -7.57 10.08
C VAL A 265 -3.60 -7.18 8.74
N LEU A 266 -2.33 -7.47 8.55
CA LEU A 266 -1.57 -7.20 7.34
C LEU A 266 -0.93 -8.49 6.86
N ALA A 267 -1.36 -9.02 5.73
CA ALA A 267 -0.68 -10.08 5.01
C ALA A 267 0.15 -9.47 3.87
N LEU A 268 1.43 -9.82 3.82
CA LEU A 268 2.36 -9.38 2.79
C LEU A 268 2.88 -10.59 2.03
N LEU A 269 2.71 -10.58 0.71
CA LEU A 269 3.37 -11.50 -0.20
C LEU A 269 4.39 -10.76 -1.04
N GLU A 270 5.55 -11.36 -1.22
CA GLU A 270 6.67 -10.82 -2.00
C GLU A 270 7.20 -11.86 -2.97
N GLY A 271 7.45 -11.49 -4.22
CA GLY A 271 7.84 -12.45 -5.26
C GLY A 271 8.80 -11.89 -6.30
N LYS A 272 9.02 -12.67 -7.37
CA LYS A 272 9.78 -12.23 -8.56
C LYS A 272 8.91 -11.50 -9.58
N SER A 273 7.60 -11.60 -9.42
CA SER A 273 6.54 -10.85 -10.10
C SER A 273 5.46 -10.53 -9.06
N VAL A 274 4.51 -9.63 -9.35
CA VAL A 274 3.52 -9.22 -8.34
C VAL A 274 2.69 -10.43 -7.91
N PRO A 275 2.83 -10.93 -6.68
CA PRO A 275 2.17 -12.16 -6.28
C PRO A 275 0.67 -11.95 -6.24
N ASP A 276 -0.09 -12.90 -6.77
CA ASP A 276 -1.54 -12.89 -6.59
C ASP A 276 -1.96 -13.65 -5.34
N ALA A 277 -2.88 -13.05 -4.60
CA ALA A 277 -3.37 -13.60 -3.35
C ALA A 277 -4.76 -13.08 -3.04
N CYS A 278 -5.61 -13.95 -2.52
CA CYS A 278 -6.92 -13.60 -2.04
C CYS A 278 -7.18 -14.30 -0.71
N GLY A 279 -8.10 -13.78 0.09
CA GLY A 279 -8.37 -14.40 1.37
C GLY A 279 -9.65 -13.90 2.01
N THR A 280 -9.99 -14.52 3.11
CA THR A 280 -11.08 -14.11 4.00
C THR A 280 -10.49 -13.84 5.38
N LEU A 281 -10.94 -12.75 5.98
CA LEU A 281 -10.75 -12.51 7.40
C LEU A 281 -12.12 -12.62 8.05
N THR A 282 -12.20 -13.36 9.14
CA THR A 282 -13.36 -13.31 10.02
C THR A 282 -12.94 -12.85 11.40
N VAL A 283 -13.78 -12.05 12.03
CA VAL A 283 -13.63 -11.61 13.42
C VAL A 283 -14.91 -11.97 14.15
N ASP A 284 -14.79 -12.76 15.22
CA ASP A 284 -15.92 -13.34 15.96
C ASP A 284 -16.93 -14.06 15.03
N GLY A 285 -16.41 -14.73 14.00
CA GLY A 285 -17.20 -15.44 12.98
C GLY A 285 -17.83 -14.57 11.89
N GLN A 286 -17.68 -13.24 11.94
CA GLN A 286 -18.19 -12.32 10.91
C GLN A 286 -17.10 -11.94 9.93
N GLN A 287 -17.39 -12.00 8.63
CA GLN A 287 -16.43 -11.62 7.60
C GLN A 287 -16.14 -10.10 7.61
N VAL A 288 -14.85 -9.76 7.52
CA VAL A 288 -14.35 -8.39 7.43
C VAL A 288 -13.76 -8.16 6.03
N SER A 289 -14.01 -6.98 5.46
CA SER A 289 -13.49 -6.62 4.13
C SER A 289 -12.00 -6.34 4.14
N TRP A 290 -11.31 -6.79 3.09
CA TRP A 290 -9.92 -6.47 2.81
C TRP A 290 -9.77 -5.20 1.99
N GLN A 291 -8.69 -4.48 2.24
CA GLN A 291 -8.07 -3.57 1.29
C GLN A 291 -6.89 -4.32 0.63
N SER A 292 -6.82 -4.27 -0.69
CA SER A 292 -5.71 -4.82 -1.46
C SER A 292 -4.86 -3.69 -2.00
N ASN A 293 -3.54 -3.77 -1.79
CA ASN A 293 -2.57 -2.85 -2.35
C ASN A 293 -1.45 -3.66 -2.99
N ARG A 294 -1.07 -3.34 -4.22
CA ARG A 294 -0.08 -4.09 -4.98
C ARG A 294 1.01 -3.14 -5.50
N SER A 295 2.21 -3.66 -5.75
CA SER A 295 3.32 -2.81 -6.23
C SER A 295 3.11 -2.31 -7.66
N ASP A 296 2.30 -3.01 -8.46
CA ASP A 296 1.82 -2.55 -9.78
C ASP A 296 0.64 -1.59 -9.70
N ALA A 297 0.01 -1.42 -8.52
CA ALA A 297 -1.08 -0.48 -8.29
C ALA A 297 -0.59 0.99 -8.12
N GLY A 298 0.71 1.27 -8.17
CA GLY A 298 1.27 2.62 -7.94
C GLY A 298 1.58 3.42 -9.22
N PHE A 299 1.59 4.76 -9.11
CA PHE A 299 2.03 5.63 -10.20
C PHE A 299 3.54 5.50 -10.39
N VAL A 300 3.98 5.16 -11.61
CA VAL A 300 5.40 5.10 -11.97
C VAL A 300 5.73 6.25 -12.92
N ALA A 301 6.40 7.27 -12.41
CA ALA A 301 6.70 8.49 -13.17
C ALA A 301 7.73 8.27 -14.31
N THR A 302 8.60 7.27 -14.18
CA THR A 302 9.82 7.15 -14.98
C THR A 302 9.78 6.03 -16.02
N GLY A 303 8.73 5.19 -16.03
CA GLY A 303 8.66 3.98 -16.85
C GLY A 303 9.73 2.91 -16.53
N ALA A 304 10.54 3.13 -15.49
CA ALA A 304 11.58 2.20 -15.08
C ALA A 304 10.96 0.93 -14.45
N PRO A 305 11.60 -0.25 -14.61
CA PRO A 305 11.18 -1.46 -13.92
C PRO A 305 11.17 -1.25 -12.40
N VAL A 306 10.09 -1.68 -11.74
CA VAL A 306 10.00 -1.66 -10.28
C VAL A 306 10.75 -2.88 -9.75
N PRO A 307 11.77 -2.73 -8.88
CA PRO A 307 12.55 -3.85 -8.37
C PRO A 307 11.84 -4.65 -7.27
N GLU A 308 10.66 -4.19 -6.84
CA GLU A 308 9.89 -4.76 -5.75
C GLU A 308 8.53 -5.23 -6.24
N TYR A 309 8.26 -6.51 -6.03
CA TYR A 309 7.00 -7.14 -6.39
C TYR A 309 6.31 -7.66 -5.14
N TRP A 310 5.26 -6.96 -4.73
CA TRP A 310 4.56 -7.28 -3.50
C TRP A 310 3.05 -7.06 -3.61
N HIS A 311 2.33 -7.76 -2.75
CA HIS A 311 0.89 -7.64 -2.55
C HIS A 311 0.60 -7.59 -1.05
N PHE A 312 0.06 -6.46 -0.59
CA PHE A 312 -0.48 -6.28 0.75
C PHE A 312 -1.99 -6.49 0.75
N LEU A 313 -2.45 -7.35 1.65
CA LEU A 313 -3.85 -7.46 2.03
C LEU A 313 -3.97 -6.96 3.47
N GLU A 314 -4.81 -5.96 3.67
CA GLU A 314 -4.98 -5.29 4.96
C GLU A 314 -6.46 -5.27 5.37
N ALA A 315 -6.76 -5.56 6.63
CA ALA A 315 -8.10 -5.43 7.17
C ALA A 315 -8.07 -4.90 8.61
N ALA A 316 -9.00 -4.01 8.94
CA ALA A 316 -9.14 -3.50 10.31
C ALA A 316 -9.94 -4.48 11.16
N VAL A 317 -9.43 -4.81 12.35
CA VAL A 317 -10.18 -5.58 13.35
C VAL A 317 -11.19 -4.64 14.02
N PRO A 318 -12.48 -5.01 14.10
CA PRO A 318 -13.47 -4.27 14.89
C PRO A 318 -13.02 -4.03 16.33
N GLU A 319 -13.41 -2.91 16.95
CA GLU A 319 -12.92 -2.50 18.27
C GLU A 319 -13.18 -3.54 19.39
N SER A 320 -14.30 -4.26 19.33
CA SER A 320 -14.64 -5.33 20.28
C SER A 320 -14.17 -6.72 19.83
N GLY A 321 -13.51 -6.81 18.68
CA GLY A 321 -13.18 -8.07 18.02
C GLY A 321 -12.13 -8.86 18.79
N THR A 322 -12.42 -10.13 19.05
CA THR A 322 -11.54 -10.99 19.86
C THR A 322 -11.00 -12.18 19.10
N ASP A 323 -11.84 -12.96 18.42
CA ASP A 323 -11.40 -14.18 17.74
C ASP A 323 -11.19 -13.91 16.26
N VAL A 324 -9.95 -13.99 15.79
CA VAL A 324 -9.58 -13.66 14.42
C VAL A 324 -9.15 -14.93 13.69
N SER A 325 -9.80 -15.21 12.57
CA SER A 325 -9.44 -16.29 11.66
C SER A 325 -9.18 -15.75 10.27
N LEU A 326 -7.97 -16.02 9.78
CA LEU A 326 -7.50 -15.63 8.46
C LEU A 326 -7.30 -16.88 7.61
N GLN A 327 -7.95 -16.92 6.45
CA GLN A 327 -7.64 -17.86 5.38
C GLN A 327 -7.13 -17.07 4.17
N LEU A 328 -5.91 -17.36 3.74
CA LEU A 328 -5.27 -16.76 2.57
C LEU A 328 -4.92 -17.86 1.56
N THR A 329 -5.17 -17.59 0.30
CA THR A 329 -4.76 -18.40 -0.85
C THR A 329 -3.75 -17.60 -1.66
N ALA A 330 -2.49 -18.02 -1.62
CA ALA A 330 -1.42 -17.46 -2.44
C ALA A 330 -1.30 -18.27 -3.73
N GLN A 331 -1.39 -17.61 -4.88
CA GLN A 331 -1.34 -18.26 -6.19
C GLN A 331 0.08 -18.40 -6.75
N ASP A 332 1.02 -17.61 -6.24
CA ASP A 332 2.44 -17.72 -6.57
C ASP A 332 3.15 -18.60 -5.52
N PRO A 333 3.46 -19.87 -5.82
CA PRO A 333 4.14 -20.77 -4.87
C PRO A 333 5.61 -20.43 -4.65
N GLU A 334 6.21 -19.54 -5.45
CA GLU A 334 7.59 -19.06 -5.26
C GLU A 334 7.67 -17.79 -4.40
N ALA A 335 6.52 -17.20 -4.03
CA ALA A 335 6.50 -16.02 -3.20
C ALA A 335 6.97 -16.30 -1.76
N THR A 336 7.25 -15.24 -1.01
CA THR A 336 7.44 -15.25 0.44
C THR A 336 6.22 -14.59 1.07
N ALA A 337 5.62 -15.23 2.07
CA ALA A 337 4.47 -14.67 2.78
C ALA A 337 4.84 -14.31 4.23
N SER A 338 4.26 -13.23 4.74
CA SER A 338 4.31 -12.86 6.15
C SER A 338 2.97 -12.27 6.60
N ILE A 339 2.63 -12.43 7.87
CA ILE A 339 1.39 -11.93 8.46
C ILE A 339 1.72 -11.18 9.73
N TRP A 340 1.15 -9.98 9.86
CA TRP A 340 1.44 -9.03 10.93
C TRP A 340 0.14 -8.50 11.52
N LEU A 341 0.19 -8.21 12.82
CA LEU A 341 -0.75 -7.30 13.46
C LEU A 341 -0.06 -5.96 13.62
N VAL A 342 -0.75 -4.88 13.29
CA VAL A 342 -0.23 -3.51 13.41
C VAL A 342 -1.24 -2.68 14.21
N ALA A 343 -0.75 -2.00 15.23
CA ALA A 343 -1.54 -1.12 16.07
C ALA A 343 -1.17 0.35 15.85
N ASP A 344 -2.20 1.19 15.72
CA ASP A 344 -2.06 2.63 15.60
C ASP A 344 -3.27 3.37 16.18
N LYS A 345 -3.10 4.61 16.63
CA LYS A 345 -4.16 5.46 17.20
C LYS A 345 -4.28 6.79 16.44
N PRO A 346 -5.42 7.50 16.50
CA PRO A 346 -5.49 8.88 16.04
C PRO A 346 -4.43 9.73 16.76
N GLY A 347 -3.68 10.56 16.01
CA GLY A 347 -2.83 11.55 16.65
C GLY A 347 -3.69 12.68 17.23
N GLN A 348 -3.26 13.19 18.38
CA GLN A 348 -3.95 14.25 19.11
C GLN A 348 -2.95 15.36 19.40
N ASP A 349 -3.36 16.60 19.16
CA ASP A 349 -2.56 17.78 19.52
C ASP A 349 -2.67 17.99 21.03
N THR A 350 -1.94 17.19 21.80
CA THR A 350 -1.83 17.36 23.25
C THR A 350 -0.74 18.40 23.52
N ALA A 351 -1.14 19.61 23.91
CA ALA A 351 -0.21 20.67 24.26
C ALA A 351 0.49 20.39 25.61
N SER A 352 1.82 20.34 25.62
CA SER A 352 2.60 20.74 26.81
C SER A 352 4.10 21.01 26.59
N LEU A 353 4.64 20.95 25.36
CA LEU A 353 6.03 21.36 25.08
C LEU A 353 6.09 22.48 24.03
N PRO A 354 6.88 23.55 24.27
CA PRO A 354 7.23 24.51 23.23
C PRO A 354 7.87 23.81 22.02
N ALA A 355 7.62 24.32 20.81
CA ALA A 355 8.23 23.85 19.56
C ALA A 355 7.89 22.41 19.11
N CYS A 356 6.81 21.79 19.63
CA CYS A 356 6.25 20.59 19.02
C CYS A 356 5.74 20.84 17.60
N LEU A 357 5.88 19.81 16.75
CA LEU A 357 5.19 19.74 15.46
C LEU A 357 3.72 19.33 15.69
N PRO A 358 2.81 19.65 14.76
CA PRO A 358 1.43 19.14 14.83
C PRO A 358 1.42 17.61 14.85
N ALA A 359 0.48 17.02 15.59
CA ALA A 359 0.37 15.56 15.66
C ALA A 359 -0.06 14.98 14.29
N PRO A 360 0.49 13.83 13.85
CA PRO A 360 0.04 13.18 12.62
C PRO A 360 -1.43 12.80 12.68
N GLU A 361 -2.02 12.52 11.52
CA GLU A 361 -3.36 11.93 11.49
C GLU A 361 -3.41 10.61 12.28
N ARG A 362 -2.32 9.82 12.25
CA ARG A 362 -2.18 8.54 12.98
C ARG A 362 -0.79 8.42 13.61
N VAL A 363 -0.75 7.88 14.83
CA VAL A 363 0.47 7.53 15.56
C VAL A 363 0.59 6.01 15.59
N SER A 364 1.71 5.49 15.10
CA SER A 364 2.00 4.05 15.17
C SER A 364 2.41 3.66 16.59
N LEU A 365 1.99 2.49 17.04
CA LEU A 365 2.18 2.04 18.42
C LEU A 365 3.02 0.77 18.50
N ASP A 366 2.65 -0.27 17.76
CA ASP A 366 3.24 -1.61 17.90
C ASP A 366 2.94 -2.50 16.70
N SER A 367 3.69 -3.60 16.59
CA SER A 367 3.36 -4.71 15.71
C SER A 367 3.74 -6.06 16.31
N VAL A 368 3.02 -7.10 15.87
CA VAL A 368 3.28 -8.49 16.23
C VAL A 368 3.40 -9.30 14.95
N CYS A 369 4.45 -10.12 14.86
CA CYS A 369 4.64 -11.07 13.79
C CYS A 369 3.79 -12.33 14.07
N VAL A 370 2.79 -12.59 13.24
CA VAL A 370 1.93 -13.78 13.31
C VAL A 370 2.51 -14.93 12.48
N LEU A 371 2.99 -14.59 11.27
CA LEU A 371 3.75 -15.47 10.40
C LEU A 371 5.00 -14.71 9.97
N PRO A 372 6.22 -15.13 10.37
CA PRO A 372 7.44 -14.52 9.88
C PRO A 372 7.56 -14.71 8.36
N PRO A 373 8.38 -13.88 7.67
CA PRO A 373 8.68 -14.07 6.26
C PRO A 373 9.06 -15.53 5.99
N THR A 374 8.16 -16.24 5.31
CA THR A 374 8.24 -17.68 5.07
C THR A 374 8.21 -17.91 3.56
N PRO A 375 9.31 -18.43 2.97
CA PRO A 375 9.30 -18.85 1.57
C PRO A 375 8.22 -19.91 1.35
N LEU A 376 7.31 -19.67 0.42
CA LEU A 376 6.22 -20.59 0.11
C LEU A 376 6.71 -21.88 -0.56
N THR A 377 7.94 -21.89 -1.05
CA THR A 377 8.66 -23.09 -1.50
C THR A 377 8.90 -24.09 -0.37
N ASP A 378 8.96 -23.64 0.88
CA ASP A 378 9.28 -24.48 2.04
C ASP A 378 8.04 -25.25 2.55
N VAL A 379 6.85 -24.94 2.02
CA VAL A 379 5.61 -25.63 2.35
C VAL A 379 5.61 -27.03 1.71
N SER A 380 5.79 -28.05 2.56
CA SER A 380 5.90 -29.46 2.18
C SER A 380 4.60 -30.25 2.30
N ALA A 381 3.66 -29.82 3.15
CA ALA A 381 2.35 -30.44 3.24
C ALA A 381 1.59 -30.22 1.92
N GLU A 382 1.28 -31.29 1.21
CA GLU A 382 0.62 -31.24 -0.10
C GLU A 382 -0.69 -32.02 -0.09
N THR A 383 -1.72 -31.47 -0.71
CA THR A 383 -2.90 -32.22 -1.15
C THR A 383 -3.17 -32.02 -2.63
N ARG A 384 -3.72 -33.05 -3.22
CA ARG A 384 -4.26 -33.03 -4.58
C ARG A 384 -5.78 -33.00 -4.51
N GLN A 385 -6.37 -32.13 -5.31
CA GLN A 385 -7.81 -32.07 -5.46
C GLN A 385 -8.18 -31.68 -6.89
N ALA A 386 -9.38 -32.06 -7.32
CA ALA A 386 -9.94 -31.56 -8.55
C ALA A 386 -9.96 -30.02 -8.53
N ALA A 387 -9.58 -29.41 -9.66
CA ALA A 387 -9.70 -27.97 -9.79
C ALA A 387 -11.17 -27.56 -9.56
N PRO A 388 -11.45 -26.60 -8.66
CA PRO A 388 -12.81 -26.11 -8.48
C PRO A 388 -13.31 -25.50 -9.79
N ILE A 389 -14.40 -26.04 -10.31
CA ILE A 389 -15.06 -25.59 -11.52
C ILE A 389 -16.38 -24.95 -11.13
N GLU A 390 -16.59 -23.72 -11.59
CA GLU A 390 -17.88 -23.08 -11.58
C GLU A 390 -18.56 -23.33 -12.92
N LYS A 391 -19.75 -23.93 -12.90
CA LYS A 391 -20.58 -24.16 -14.09
C LYS A 391 -21.74 -23.18 -14.11
N ILE A 392 -22.09 -22.73 -15.31
CA ILE A 392 -23.25 -21.87 -15.56
C ILE A 392 -24.22 -22.58 -16.49
N ASP A 393 -25.53 -22.33 -16.36
CA ASP A 393 -26.49 -22.68 -17.41
C ASP A 393 -26.48 -21.61 -18.49
N GLY A 394 -25.46 -21.65 -19.33
CA GLY A 394 -25.15 -20.54 -20.21
C GLY A 394 -23.88 -20.71 -21.01
N VAL A 395 -23.34 -19.59 -21.48
CA VAL A 395 -22.04 -19.50 -22.14
C VAL A 395 -21.27 -18.25 -21.72
N PHE A 396 -19.94 -18.35 -21.59
CA PHE A 396 -19.06 -17.20 -21.43
C PHE A 396 -18.77 -16.53 -22.78
N LEU A 397 -18.78 -15.20 -22.83
CA LEU A 397 -18.65 -14.43 -24.07
C LEU A 397 -17.30 -14.60 -24.78
N ASP A 398 -16.23 -14.97 -24.07
CA ASP A 398 -14.94 -15.24 -24.70
C ASP A 398 -15.00 -16.46 -25.62
N THR A 399 -15.94 -17.39 -25.39
CA THR A 399 -16.14 -18.56 -26.27
C THR A 399 -16.94 -18.27 -27.51
N LEU A 400 -17.60 -17.10 -27.57
CA LEU A 400 -18.36 -16.66 -28.73
C LEU A 400 -17.52 -15.73 -29.59
N GLU A 401 -17.81 -15.73 -30.89
CA GLU A 401 -17.25 -14.74 -31.79
C GLU A 401 -18.22 -13.55 -31.91
N PRO A 402 -17.80 -12.32 -31.61
CA PRO A 402 -18.65 -11.17 -31.82
C PRO A 402 -18.94 -10.97 -33.31
N VAL A 403 -20.16 -10.56 -33.65
CA VAL A 403 -20.52 -10.22 -35.03
C VAL A 403 -19.90 -8.90 -35.46
N HIS A 404 -19.51 -8.07 -34.50
CA HIS A 404 -18.77 -6.83 -34.71
C HIS A 404 -17.91 -6.52 -33.50
N SER A 405 -16.66 -6.09 -33.72
CA SER A 405 -15.84 -5.47 -32.69
C SER A 405 -15.07 -4.28 -33.29
N LYS A 406 -14.97 -3.21 -32.50
CA LYS A 406 -14.23 -2.00 -32.82
C LYS A 406 -13.61 -1.45 -31.54
N GLN A 407 -12.41 -0.91 -31.65
CA GLN A 407 -11.75 -0.13 -30.60
C GLN A 407 -10.76 0.85 -31.24
N GLU A 408 -10.44 1.94 -30.57
CA GLU A 408 -9.49 2.93 -31.10
C GLU A 408 -8.02 2.52 -30.94
N TRP A 409 -7.71 1.64 -30.00
CA TRP A 409 -6.35 1.16 -29.75
C TRP A 409 -6.29 -0.34 -29.48
N GLY A 410 -5.27 -1.02 -29.99
CA GLY A 410 -5.04 -2.45 -29.77
C GLY A 410 -6.06 -3.36 -30.49
N THR A 411 -6.15 -4.60 -30.04
CA THR A 411 -7.13 -5.60 -30.52
C THR A 411 -7.94 -6.16 -29.36
N LEU A 412 -9.16 -6.64 -29.64
CA LEU A 412 -9.98 -7.31 -28.64
C LEU A 412 -9.28 -8.59 -28.18
N GLN A 413 -9.10 -8.74 -26.87
CA GLN A 413 -8.46 -9.90 -26.26
C GLN A 413 -9.49 -10.75 -25.50
N LYS A 414 -9.34 -12.07 -25.59
CA LYS A 414 -10.16 -13.05 -24.87
C LYS A 414 -9.36 -13.61 -23.70
N ASN A 415 -9.92 -13.57 -22.49
CA ASN A 415 -9.30 -14.00 -21.23
C ASN A 415 -7.98 -13.29 -20.88
N ARG A 416 -7.74 -12.13 -21.51
CA ARG A 416 -6.58 -11.26 -21.28
C ARG A 416 -7.03 -9.82 -21.42
N SER A 417 -6.34 -8.90 -20.74
CA SER A 417 -6.50 -7.47 -20.97
C SER A 417 -6.05 -7.08 -22.38
N VAL A 418 -6.36 -5.86 -22.84
CA VAL A 418 -5.93 -5.36 -24.16
C VAL A 418 -4.39 -5.31 -24.32
N TRP A 419 -3.64 -5.45 -23.23
CA TRP A 419 -2.19 -5.61 -23.21
C TRP A 419 -1.70 -7.06 -23.14
N GLU A 420 -2.59 -8.03 -23.37
CA GLU A 420 -2.29 -9.46 -23.36
C GLU A 420 -1.80 -9.97 -21.99
N LYS A 421 -2.14 -9.22 -20.93
CA LYS A 421 -1.89 -9.57 -19.52
C LYS A 421 -3.15 -10.14 -18.88
N GLU A 422 -3.05 -10.54 -17.62
CA GLU A 422 -4.21 -10.97 -16.84
C GLU A 422 -5.26 -9.85 -16.72
N LEU A 423 -6.55 -10.21 -16.74
CA LEU A 423 -7.65 -9.26 -16.56
C LEU A 423 -7.69 -8.83 -15.09
N THR A 424 -7.52 -7.54 -14.84
CA THR A 424 -7.52 -7.00 -13.47
C THR A 424 -8.45 -5.79 -13.35
N ILE A 425 -9.28 -5.73 -12.31
CA ILE A 425 -10.18 -4.59 -12.05
C ILE A 425 -10.22 -4.34 -10.55
N GLY A 426 -9.92 -3.11 -10.10
CA GLY A 426 -10.00 -2.73 -8.68
C GLY A 426 -9.19 -3.65 -7.74
N GLY A 427 -8.06 -4.18 -8.22
CA GLY A 427 -7.21 -5.13 -7.48
C GLY A 427 -7.65 -6.59 -7.53
N GLN A 428 -8.76 -6.93 -8.22
CA GLN A 428 -9.23 -8.31 -8.40
C GLN A 428 -8.77 -8.87 -9.76
N CYS A 429 -8.27 -10.11 -9.77
CA CYS A 429 -7.92 -10.84 -10.99
C CYS A 429 -9.09 -11.67 -11.51
N PHE A 430 -9.23 -11.76 -12.83
CA PHE A 430 -10.28 -12.53 -13.48
C PHE A 430 -9.70 -13.49 -14.52
N ARG A 431 -10.08 -14.76 -14.43
CA ARG A 431 -9.64 -15.79 -15.38
C ARG A 431 -10.32 -15.68 -16.75
N ARG A 432 -11.57 -15.21 -16.77
CA ARG A 432 -12.38 -15.10 -17.99
C ARG A 432 -12.87 -13.69 -18.23
N GLY A 433 -13.03 -13.34 -19.50
CA GLY A 433 -13.60 -12.06 -19.93
C GLY A 433 -13.02 -11.54 -21.23
N LEU A 434 -13.30 -10.26 -21.49
CA LEU A 434 -12.87 -9.55 -22.69
C LEU A 434 -12.07 -8.31 -22.30
N GLY A 435 -10.86 -8.18 -22.83
CA GLY A 435 -10.02 -6.98 -22.70
C GLY A 435 -10.10 -6.12 -23.94
N THR A 436 -10.44 -4.84 -23.79
CA THR A 436 -10.63 -3.88 -24.88
C THR A 436 -10.14 -2.47 -24.49
N HIS A 437 -10.41 -1.48 -25.34
CA HIS A 437 -9.98 -0.10 -25.14
C HIS A 437 -11.05 0.89 -25.64
N ALA A 438 -11.20 2.03 -24.96
CA ALA A 438 -12.11 3.10 -25.40
C ALA A 438 -11.58 3.84 -26.65
N ASN A 439 -12.41 4.43 -27.50
CA ASN A 439 -13.84 4.14 -27.62
C ASN A 439 -14.00 2.76 -28.28
N GLY A 440 -14.73 1.87 -27.64
CA GLY A 440 -14.87 0.47 -28.03
C GLY A 440 -16.32 0.02 -28.10
N GLU A 441 -16.60 -0.89 -29.04
CA GLU A 441 -17.92 -1.51 -29.23
C GLU A 441 -17.72 -2.99 -29.57
N ILE A 442 -18.45 -3.86 -28.88
CA ILE A 442 -18.47 -5.32 -29.12
C ILE A 442 -19.93 -5.76 -29.21
N VAL A 443 -20.30 -6.42 -30.31
CA VAL A 443 -21.69 -6.82 -30.59
C VAL A 443 -21.78 -8.32 -30.74
N TYR A 444 -22.75 -8.92 -30.04
CA TYR A 444 -23.08 -10.33 -30.09
C TYR A 444 -24.52 -10.54 -30.56
N ASN A 445 -24.72 -11.50 -31.45
CA ASN A 445 -26.05 -11.99 -31.79
C ASN A 445 -26.49 -13.02 -30.72
N LEU A 446 -27.61 -12.75 -30.07
CA LEU A 446 -28.18 -13.56 -29.00
C LEU A 446 -29.21 -14.57 -29.50
N GLU A 447 -29.79 -14.34 -30.69
CA GLU A 447 -30.83 -15.18 -31.31
C GLU A 447 -32.08 -15.45 -30.42
N GLY A 448 -32.29 -14.67 -29.36
CA GLY A 448 -33.36 -14.90 -28.38
C GLY A 448 -33.11 -16.10 -27.46
N ALA A 449 -31.90 -16.65 -27.41
CA ALA A 449 -31.59 -17.91 -26.73
C ALA A 449 -31.27 -17.78 -25.23
N TYR A 450 -31.16 -16.55 -24.72
CA TYR A 450 -30.69 -16.26 -23.36
C TYR A 450 -31.68 -15.37 -22.61
N ARG A 451 -31.56 -15.36 -21.28
CA ARG A 451 -32.40 -14.58 -20.36
C ARG A 451 -31.63 -13.54 -19.57
N ARG A 452 -30.35 -13.79 -19.27
CA ARG A 452 -29.54 -12.86 -18.47
C ARG A 452 -28.15 -12.67 -19.04
N PHE A 453 -27.68 -11.44 -19.01
CA PHE A 453 -26.27 -11.09 -19.18
C PHE A 453 -25.70 -10.67 -17.82
N LEU A 454 -24.70 -11.41 -17.34
CA LEU A 454 -23.95 -11.08 -16.14
C LEU A 454 -22.49 -10.77 -16.50
N ALA A 455 -21.90 -9.78 -15.86
CA ALA A 455 -20.48 -9.45 -16.01
C ALA A 455 -19.98 -8.57 -14.85
N TRP A 456 -18.67 -8.39 -14.79
CA TRP A 456 -18.01 -7.34 -14.04
C TRP A 456 -17.34 -6.38 -15.03
N ALA A 457 -17.64 -5.09 -14.90
CA ALA A 457 -17.03 -4.05 -15.73
C ALA A 457 -16.11 -3.17 -14.90
N GLY A 458 -14.97 -2.80 -15.47
CA GLY A 458 -14.13 -1.75 -14.90
C GLY A 458 -12.82 -1.52 -15.64
N PRO A 459 -12.14 -0.41 -15.34
CA PRO A 459 -10.84 -0.08 -15.93
C PRO A 459 -9.80 -1.13 -15.57
N ASP A 460 -8.97 -1.50 -16.55
CA ASP A 460 -7.82 -2.38 -16.32
C ASP A 460 -6.79 -1.69 -15.41
N MET A 461 -6.16 -2.44 -14.50
CA MET A 461 -5.22 -1.86 -13.55
C MET A 461 -3.88 -1.44 -14.18
N ALA A 462 -3.59 -1.77 -15.44
CA ALA A 462 -2.29 -1.47 -16.02
C ALA A 462 -2.13 0.00 -16.45
N THR A 463 -3.21 0.78 -16.56
CA THR A 463 -3.18 2.18 -17.04
C THR A 463 -4.07 3.11 -16.22
N TYR A 464 -3.89 4.42 -16.42
CA TYR A 464 -4.57 5.50 -15.66
C TYR A 464 -5.61 6.24 -16.53
N GLY A 465 -6.49 5.49 -17.19
CA GLY A 465 -7.60 6.04 -17.97
C GLY A 465 -8.80 6.46 -17.15
N SER A 466 -9.75 7.11 -17.82
CA SER A 466 -11.08 7.34 -17.29
C SER A 466 -12.13 7.09 -18.36
N LEU A 467 -13.02 6.15 -18.09
CA LEU A 467 -13.87 5.54 -19.10
C LEU A 467 -15.25 5.18 -18.55
N GLY A 468 -16.22 5.02 -19.44
CA GLY A 468 -17.59 4.64 -19.11
C GLY A 468 -17.96 3.33 -19.79
N PHE A 469 -18.73 2.48 -19.12
CA PHE A 469 -19.28 1.25 -19.67
C PHE A 469 -20.77 1.39 -19.88
N THR A 470 -21.25 0.90 -21.02
CA THR A 470 -22.69 0.84 -21.33
C THR A 470 -23.05 -0.52 -21.91
N VAL A 471 -24.16 -1.09 -21.44
CA VAL A 471 -24.77 -2.30 -22.01
C VAL A 471 -26.04 -1.91 -22.76
N ILE A 472 -26.10 -2.27 -24.03
CA ILE A 472 -27.22 -2.02 -24.94
C ILE A 472 -27.81 -3.36 -25.37
N VAL A 473 -29.13 -3.49 -25.29
CA VAL A 473 -29.87 -4.70 -25.67
C VAL A 473 -30.95 -4.30 -26.66
N ASP A 474 -30.92 -4.87 -27.87
CA ASP A 474 -31.82 -4.51 -28.99
C ASP A 474 -31.93 -2.98 -29.20
N GLY A 475 -30.79 -2.29 -29.20
CA GLY A 475 -30.70 -0.84 -29.36
C GLY A 475 -31.10 0.00 -28.14
N GLN A 476 -31.55 -0.60 -27.04
CA GLN A 476 -31.93 0.11 -25.81
C GLN A 476 -30.83 0.00 -24.74
N LYS A 477 -30.38 1.13 -24.20
CA LYS A 477 -29.48 1.15 -23.05
C LYS A 477 -30.17 0.51 -21.85
N ARG A 478 -29.57 -0.54 -21.29
CA ARG A 478 -30.09 -1.28 -20.12
C ARG A 478 -29.29 -1.05 -18.86
N TRP A 479 -28.02 -0.70 -19.00
CA TRP A 479 -27.12 -0.48 -17.87
C TRP A 479 -26.00 0.48 -18.27
N GLU A 480 -25.51 1.25 -17.30
CA GLU A 480 -24.31 2.07 -17.44
C GLU A 480 -23.55 2.17 -16.11
N SER A 481 -22.23 2.26 -16.17
CA SER A 481 -21.38 2.41 -14.98
C SER A 481 -21.29 3.86 -14.49
N GLY A 482 -21.57 4.82 -15.37
CA GLY A 482 -21.02 6.17 -15.27
C GLY A 482 -19.49 6.18 -15.45
N LYS A 483 -18.87 7.34 -15.21
CA LYS A 483 -17.41 7.49 -15.27
C LYS A 483 -16.74 6.60 -14.21
N MET A 484 -15.80 5.78 -14.65
CA MET A 484 -14.93 4.97 -13.81
C MET A 484 -13.47 5.37 -14.01
N VAL A 485 -12.66 5.19 -12.97
CA VAL A 485 -11.21 5.39 -13.00
C VAL A 485 -10.50 4.19 -12.42
N ARG A 486 -9.20 4.07 -12.73
CA ARG A 486 -8.34 3.02 -12.20
C ARG A 486 -8.45 2.92 -10.67
N GLY A 487 -8.62 1.69 -10.17
CA GLY A 487 -8.75 1.39 -8.74
C GLY A 487 -10.19 1.39 -8.22
N ASP A 488 -11.17 1.88 -9.01
CA ASP A 488 -12.57 1.67 -8.69
C ASP A 488 -12.88 0.17 -8.61
N ALA A 489 -13.72 -0.22 -7.64
CA ALA A 489 -14.17 -1.59 -7.51
C ALA A 489 -14.92 -2.04 -8.79
N PRO A 490 -14.83 -3.33 -9.18
CA PRO A 490 -15.57 -3.85 -10.31
C PRO A 490 -17.07 -3.58 -10.16
N ARG A 491 -17.70 -3.06 -11.21
CA ARG A 491 -19.15 -2.81 -11.24
C ARG A 491 -19.88 -4.05 -11.73
N GLN A 492 -20.79 -4.56 -10.91
CA GLN A 492 -21.61 -5.71 -11.29
C GLN A 492 -22.64 -5.31 -12.35
N ILE A 493 -22.76 -6.15 -13.37
CA ILE A 493 -23.78 -6.07 -14.40
C ILE A 493 -24.71 -7.26 -14.21
N ASP A 494 -26.00 -6.98 -14.15
CA ASP A 494 -27.07 -7.97 -14.20
C ASP A 494 -28.23 -7.40 -15.04
N VAL A 495 -28.32 -7.85 -16.29
CA VAL A 495 -29.26 -7.33 -17.28
C VAL A 495 -30.15 -8.44 -17.82
N ASP A 496 -31.47 -8.22 -17.80
CA ASP A 496 -32.45 -9.07 -18.47
C ASP A 496 -32.34 -8.89 -19.99
N ILE A 497 -32.12 -10.01 -20.67
CA ILE A 497 -32.01 -10.11 -22.13
C ILE A 497 -33.00 -11.14 -22.69
N THR A 498 -34.06 -11.46 -21.95
CA THR A 498 -35.05 -12.46 -22.36
C THR A 498 -35.65 -12.14 -23.73
N GLY A 499 -35.44 -13.04 -24.69
CA GLY A 499 -35.93 -12.90 -26.06
C GLY A 499 -35.20 -11.85 -26.90
N ALA A 500 -34.14 -11.23 -26.37
CA ALA A 500 -33.35 -10.25 -27.09
C ALA A 500 -32.51 -10.88 -28.20
N LYS A 501 -32.27 -10.12 -29.27
CA LYS A 501 -31.52 -10.60 -30.44
C LYS A 501 -30.10 -10.06 -30.51
N GLU A 502 -29.85 -8.90 -29.91
CA GLU A 502 -28.56 -8.24 -29.93
C GLU A 502 -28.15 -7.81 -28.53
N LEU A 503 -26.92 -8.18 -28.14
CA LEU A 503 -26.21 -7.60 -27.01
C LEU A 503 -25.06 -6.77 -27.55
N ARG A 504 -24.93 -5.54 -27.06
CA ARG A 504 -23.84 -4.65 -27.40
C ARG A 504 -23.19 -4.08 -26.14
N LEU A 505 -21.88 -4.23 -26.05
CA LEU A 505 -21.02 -3.75 -24.99
C LEU A 505 -20.23 -2.55 -25.51
N VAL A 506 -20.37 -1.41 -24.84
CA VAL A 506 -19.73 -0.14 -25.27
C VAL A 506 -18.85 0.39 -24.15
N VAL A 507 -17.66 0.85 -24.53
CA VAL A 507 -16.74 1.58 -23.67
C VAL A 507 -16.49 2.96 -24.28
N ASP A 508 -16.74 4.03 -23.52
CA ASP A 508 -16.46 5.42 -23.90
C ASP A 508 -15.28 6.01 -23.13
N ASP A 509 -14.73 7.11 -23.64
CA ASP A 509 -13.59 7.85 -23.08
C ASP A 509 -13.97 8.85 -21.96
N SER A 510 -15.24 8.84 -21.52
CA SER A 510 -15.77 9.74 -20.49
C SER A 510 -15.38 11.24 -20.65
N GLY A 511 -15.15 11.67 -21.89
CA GLY A 511 -14.92 13.07 -22.28
C GLY A 511 -13.51 13.63 -22.03
N ASN A 512 -12.50 12.84 -21.67
CA ASN A 512 -11.11 13.31 -21.54
C ASN A 512 -10.15 12.72 -22.60
N GLY A 513 -10.69 12.04 -23.62
CA GLY A 513 -9.91 11.36 -24.65
C GLY A 513 -9.37 10.01 -24.19
N ILE A 514 -9.02 9.16 -25.17
CA ILE A 514 -8.80 7.71 -24.97
C ILE A 514 -7.54 7.31 -24.18
N ALA A 515 -6.75 8.25 -23.67
CA ALA A 515 -5.39 7.96 -23.21
C ALA A 515 -5.37 7.05 -21.96
N GLY A 516 -4.97 5.80 -22.15
CA GLY A 516 -4.93 4.81 -21.07
C GLY A 516 -6.29 4.20 -20.72
N ASP A 517 -7.29 4.30 -21.61
CA ASP A 517 -8.64 3.82 -21.35
C ASP A 517 -8.80 2.32 -21.64
N HIS A 518 -8.01 1.52 -20.91
CA HIS A 518 -8.04 0.07 -20.99
C HIS A 518 -9.21 -0.45 -20.17
N ALA A 519 -10.03 -1.31 -20.78
CA ALA A 519 -11.30 -1.73 -20.20
C ALA A 519 -11.45 -3.25 -20.21
N ASN A 520 -11.98 -3.79 -19.12
CA ASN A 520 -12.24 -5.22 -18.98
C ASN A 520 -13.74 -5.48 -18.76
N TRP A 521 -14.31 -6.38 -19.55
CA TRP A 521 -15.59 -7.04 -19.30
C TRP A 521 -15.30 -8.43 -18.72
N ALA A 522 -15.05 -8.49 -17.42
CA ALA A 522 -14.64 -9.69 -16.72
C ALA A 522 -15.83 -10.61 -16.40
N ASN A 523 -15.57 -11.92 -16.41
CA ASN A 523 -16.54 -12.99 -16.20
C ASN A 523 -17.86 -12.81 -16.97
N ALA A 524 -17.76 -12.27 -18.20
CA ALA A 524 -18.92 -11.90 -19.01
C ALA A 524 -19.62 -13.15 -19.55
N GLN A 525 -20.88 -13.34 -19.19
CA GLN A 525 -21.63 -14.57 -19.41
C GLN A 525 -23.09 -14.32 -19.81
N LEU A 526 -23.63 -15.21 -20.64
CA LEU A 526 -25.03 -15.27 -21.06
C LEU A 526 -25.68 -16.50 -20.44
N LEU A 527 -26.76 -16.33 -19.67
CA LEU A 527 -27.48 -17.41 -18.98
C LEU A 527 -28.83 -17.69 -19.65
N ARG A 528 -29.31 -18.94 -19.58
CA ARG A 528 -30.56 -19.41 -20.21
C ARG A 528 -31.82 -19.29 -19.37
#